data_AF-G7W0V3-F1
#
_entry.id   AF-G7W0V3-F1
#
_cell.length_a   1.000
_cell.length_b   1.000
_cell.length_c   1.000
_cell.angle_alpha   90.00
_cell.angle_beta   90.00
_cell.angle_gamma   90.00
#
_symmetry.space_group_name_H-M   'P 1'
#
loop_
_entity.id
_entity.type
_entity.pdbx_description
1 polymer ?
#
loop_
_entity_poly.entity_id
_entity_poly.type
_entity_poly.pdbx_seq_one_letter_code
_entity_poly.pdbx_strand_id
1 'polypeptide(L)' 'MAKIKSTLDIQLDLTRPVEELTEVISAVIASQPARRKEILIGLDIAVGNALAEIQAQEEKEQKADDDSSGKVS' A
#
# COMPACT_ATOMS: atom_id res chain seq x y z
N MET A 1 19.75 28.49 -17.70
CA MET A 1 18.73 28.41 -16.62
C MET A 1 18.80 27.01 -16.02
N ALA A 2 18.92 26.89 -14.70
CA ALA A 2 18.88 25.59 -14.02
C ALA A 2 17.42 25.08 -13.96
N LYS A 3 17.21 23.80 -14.24
CA LYS A 3 15.91 23.14 -14.04
C LYS A 3 15.89 22.51 -12.65
N ILE A 4 15.07 23.04 -11.76
CA ILE A 4 14.81 22.40 -10.46
C ILE A 4 13.73 21.34 -10.71
N LYS A 5 14.07 20.06 -10.52
CA LYS A 5 13.10 18.95 -10.56
C LYS A 5 12.70 18.60 -9.12
N SER A 6 11.41 18.53 -8.85
CA SER A 6 10.84 18.11 -7.56
C SER A 6 10.55 16.60 -7.55
N THR A 7 11.49 15.79 -8.01
CA THR A 7 11.34 14.33 -8.12
C THR A 7 12.31 13.64 -7.18
N LEU A 8 11.84 12.62 -6.47
CA LEU A 8 12.65 11.75 -5.62
C LEU A 8 12.84 10.42 -6.35
N ASP A 9 14.09 10.10 -6.72
CA ASP A 9 14.47 8.81 -7.30
C ASP A 9 14.98 7.90 -6.17
N ILE A 10 14.42 6.69 -6.06
CA ILE A 10 14.67 5.77 -4.93
C ILE A 10 14.99 4.37 -5.46
N GLN A 11 15.99 3.72 -4.87
CA GLN A 11 16.23 2.28 -4.99
C GLN A 11 15.76 1.60 -3.72
N LEU A 12 14.99 0.52 -3.85
CA LEU A 12 14.41 -0.21 -2.72
C LEU A 12 14.93 -1.65 -2.71
N ASP A 13 15.29 -2.14 -1.53
CA ASP A 13 15.52 -3.57 -1.33
C ASP A 13 14.20 -4.33 -1.14
N LEU A 14 13.76 -5.02 -2.19
CA LEU A 14 12.51 -5.78 -2.16
C LEU A 14 12.55 -7.02 -1.26
N THR A 15 13.72 -7.37 -0.71
CA THR A 15 13.80 -8.43 0.31
C THR A 15 13.33 -7.94 1.70
N ARG A 16 13.23 -6.62 1.90
CA ARG A 16 12.78 -5.96 3.15
C ARG A 16 11.76 -4.85 2.88
N PRO A 17 10.66 -5.14 2.20
CA PRO A 17 9.82 -4.12 1.59
C PRO A 17 9.12 -3.20 2.61
N VAL A 18 8.79 -3.71 3.79
CA VAL A 18 8.09 -2.92 4.82
C VAL A 18 9.02 -1.87 5.41
N GLU A 19 10.24 -2.26 5.76
CA GLU A 19 11.22 -1.34 6.33
C GLU A 19 11.62 -0.27 5.30
N GLU A 20 11.92 -0.69 4.07
CA GLU A 20 12.34 0.22 2.99
C GLU A 20 11.25 1.25 2.67
N LEU A 21 9.99 0.82 2.55
CA LEU A 21 8.87 1.74 2.30
C LEU A 21 8.64 2.69 3.49
N THR A 22 8.82 2.21 4.72
CA THR A 22 8.67 3.04 5.92
C THR A 22 9.71 4.16 5.96
N GLU A 23 10.95 3.86 5.59
CA GLU A 23 12.03 4.87 5.51
C GLU A 23 11.73 5.92 4.44
N VAL A 24 11.28 5.49 3.26
CA VAL A 24 10.88 6.41 2.18
C VAL A 24 9.75 7.35 2.61
N ILE A 25 8.67 6.79 3.15
CA ILE A 25 7.52 7.57 3.60
C ILE A 25 7.96 8.58 4.67
N SER A 26 8.82 8.15 5.60
CA SER A 26 9.38 9.02 6.64
C SER A 26 10.18 10.17 6.04
N ALA A 27 11.03 9.90 5.04
CA ALA A 27 11.80 10.93 4.34
C ALA A 27 10.90 11.94 3.60
N VAL A 28 9.85 11.46 2.92
CA VAL A 28 8.87 12.31 2.24
C VAL A 28 8.15 13.22 3.22
N ILE A 29 7.68 12.67 4.36
CA ILE A 29 7.02 13.44 5.42
C ILE A 29 7.96 14.50 6.01
N ALA A 30 9.23 14.14 6.25
CA ALA A 30 10.23 15.07 6.76
C ALA A 30 10.50 16.23 5.79
N SER A 31 10.47 15.96 4.48
CA SER A 31 10.65 16.97 3.43
C SER A 31 9.47 17.94 3.27
N GLN A 32 8.28 17.58 3.78
CA GLN A 32 7.06 18.40 3.66
C GLN A 32 6.38 18.66 5.02
N PRO A 33 7.01 19.41 5.96
CA PRO A 33 6.48 19.61 7.31
C PRO A 33 5.05 20.18 7.34
N ALA A 34 4.75 21.13 6.45
CA ALA A 34 3.44 21.77 6.37
C ALA A 34 2.30 20.82 5.93
N ARG A 35 2.64 19.74 5.22
CA ARG A 35 1.67 18.77 4.67
C ARG A 35 1.71 17.40 5.34
N ARG A 36 2.54 17.23 6.38
CA ARG A 36 2.69 15.95 7.11
C ARG A 36 1.36 15.28 7.44
N LYS A 37 0.41 16.04 8.01
CA LYS A 37 -0.90 15.50 8.42
C LYS A 37 -1.74 15.04 7.23
N GLU A 38 -1.74 15.82 6.15
CA GLU A 38 -2.46 15.50 4.91
C GLU A 38 -1.89 14.21 4.28
N ILE A 39 -0.56 14.11 4.20
CA ILE A 39 0.14 12.93 3.65
C ILE A 39 -0.21 11.67 4.45
N LEU A 40 -0.13 11.73 5.78
CA LEU A 40 -0.42 10.58 6.64
C LEU A 40 -1.88 10.11 6.54
N ILE A 41 -2.85 11.02 6.50
CA ILE A 41 -4.26 10.67 6.31
C ILE A 41 -4.49 10.04 4.93
N GLY A 42 -3.88 10.60 3.87
CA GLY A 42 -3.99 10.05 2.53
C GLY A 42 -3.42 8.64 2.42
N LEU A 43 -2.27 8.38 3.05
CA LEU A 43 -1.65 7.05 3.09
C LEU A 43 -2.50 6.05 3.88
N ASP A 44 -3.03 6.43 5.03
CA ASP A 44 -3.91 5.57 5.85
C ASP A 44 -5.13 5.09 5.06
N ILE A 45 -5.82 6.02 4.38
CA ILE A 45 -6.98 5.69 3.51
C ILE A 45 -6.57 4.75 2.38
N ALA A 46 -5.45 5.03 1.69
CA ALA A 46 -5.00 4.22 0.56
C ALA A 46 -4.64 2.78 0.98
N VAL A 47 -3.94 2.63 2.11
CA VAL A 47 -3.60 1.31 2.67
C VAL A 47 -4.85 0.58 3.12
N GLY A 48 -5.76 1.26 3.83
CA GLY A 48 -7.04 0.67 4.26
C GLY A 48 -7.88 0.14 3.09
N ASN A 49 -7.95 0.90 1.99
CA ASN A 49 -8.65 0.48 0.78
C ASN A 49 -7.99 -0.76 0.14
N ALA A 50 -6.66 -0.77 0.01
CA ALA A 50 -5.94 -1.90 -0.56
C ALA A 50 -6.14 -3.18 0.28
N LEU A 51 -6.13 -3.07 1.60
CA LEU A 51 -6.41 -4.19 2.50
C LEU A 51 -7.85 -4.70 2.35
N ALA A 52 -8.82 -3.80 2.24
CA ALA A 52 -10.22 -4.17 2.02
C ALA A 52 -10.43 -4.91 0.68
N GLU A 53 -9.71 -4.50 -0.38
CA GLU A 53 -9.75 -5.19 -1.68
C GLU A 53 -9.17 -6.61 -1.60
N ILE A 54 -8.05 -6.79 -0.89
CA ILE A 54 -7.45 -8.12 -0.66
C ILE A 54 -8.42 -9.01 0.12
N GLN A 55 -8.98 -8.52 1.22
CA GLN A 55 -9.96 -9.25 2.03
C GLN A 55 -11.17 -9.68 1.20
N ALA A 56 -11.70 -8.79 0.35
CA ALA A 56 -12.83 -9.10 -0.51
C ALA A 56 -12.50 -10.13 -1.61
N GLN A 57 -11.24 -10.23 -2.04
CA GLN A 57 -10.78 -11.28 -2.95
C GLN A 57 -10.69 -12.63 -2.22
N GLU A 58 -10.06 -12.65 -1.05
CA GLU A 58 -9.94 -13.86 -0.22
C GLU A 58 -11.32 -14.45 0.14
N GLU A 59 -12.31 -13.62 0.47
CA GLU A 59 -13.67 -14.07 0.76
C GLU A 59 -14.41 -14.66 -0.46
N LYS A 60 -14.10 -14.18 -1.68
CA LYS A 60 -14.67 -14.72 -2.91
C LYS A 60 -14.05 -16.07 -3.26
N GLU A 61 -12.75 -16.22 -3.05
CA GLU A 61 -12.03 -17.47 -3.26
C GLU A 61 -12.52 -18.56 -2.30
N GLN A 62 -12.72 -18.23 -1.02
CA GLN A 62 -13.25 -19.18 -0.04
C GLN A 62 -14.68 -19.66 -0.35
N LYS A 63 -15.55 -18.78 -0.89
CA LYS A 63 -16.92 -19.16 -1.28
C LYS A 63 -16.99 -20.03 -2.54
N ALA A 64 -15.99 -19.97 -3.41
CA ALA A 64 -15.95 -20.80 -4.62
C ALA A 64 -15.57 -22.27 -4.31
N ASP A 65 -14.77 -22.51 -3.27
CA ASP A 65 -14.33 -23.86 -2.88
C ASP A 65 -15.40 -24.64 -2.08
N ASP A 66 -16.27 -23.96 -1.32
CA ASP A 66 -17.31 -24.62 -0.50
C ASP A 66 -18.49 -25.15 -1.35
N ASP A 67 -18.78 -24.51 -2.49
CA ASP A 67 -19.90 -24.90 -3.39
C ASP A 67 -19.54 -26.10 -4.30
N SER A 68 -18.27 -26.53 -4.35
CA SER A 68 -17.82 -27.69 -5.14
C SER A 68 -17.87 -29.02 -4.38
N SER A 69 -18.16 -29.03 -3.08
CA SER A 69 -18.10 -30.24 -2.24
C SER A 69 -19.47 -30.91 -1.97
N GLY A 70 -20.57 -30.33 -2.46
CA GLY A 70 -21.93 -30.72 -2.07
C GLY A 70 -22.79 -31.33 -3.17
N LYS A 71 -22.34 -32.36 -3.91
CA LYS A 71 -23.25 -33.18 -4.73
C LYS A 71 -22.72 -34.59 -5.02
N VAL A 72 -22.64 -35.43 -3.99
CA VAL A 72 -22.68 -36.88 -4.17
C VAL A 72 -23.50 -37.52 -3.05
N SER A 73 -24.77 -37.81 -3.35
CA SER A 73 -25.60 -38.95 -2.89
C SER A 73 -27.09 -38.58 -2.96
#